data_AF-K9WPC9-F1
#
_entry.id   AF-K9WPC9-F1
#
_cell.length_a   1.000
_cell.length_b   1.000
_cell.length_c   1.000
_cell.angle_alpha   90.00
_cell.angle_beta   90.00
_cell.angle_gamma   90.00
#
_symmetry.space_group_name_H-M   'P 1'
#
loop_
_entity.id
_entity.type
_entity.pdbx_description
1 polymer ?
#
loop_
_entity_poly.entity_id
_entity_poly.type
_entity_poly.pdbx_seq_one_letter_code
_entity_poly.pdbx_strand_id
1 'polypeptide(L)'
;MPDYQWKLTIVERNLSLSNWMNLMPEAQEQMLEEADELIGDVPLVDSQRLLALLETLQDHTEEQVHSKISQILSHQSSSQISHPWERNLQNTNLTADVLQMDLWASLKSVS
;
A
#
# COMPACT_ATOMS: atom_id res chain seq x y z
N MET A 1 13.70 2.17 21.36
CA MET A 1 13.31 1.79 19.99
C MET A 1 11.80 1.71 19.94
N PRO A 2 11.16 2.02 18.81
CA PRO A 2 9.73 1.78 18.65
C PRO A 2 9.39 0.30 18.90
N ASP A 3 8.23 0.05 19.50
CA ASP A 3 7.81 -1.31 19.88
C ASP A 3 7.61 -2.25 18.68
N TYR A 4 7.52 -1.73 17.45
CA TYR A 4 7.39 -2.52 16.23
C TYR A 4 8.73 -2.96 15.61
N GLN A 5 9.86 -2.36 15.99
CA GLN A 5 11.13 -2.57 15.25
C GLN A 5 11.68 -3.99 15.36
N TRP A 6 11.46 -4.67 16.49
CA TRP A 6 11.88 -6.05 16.63
C TRP A 6 11.06 -6.97 15.72
N LYS A 7 9.74 -6.76 15.60
CA LYS A 7 8.85 -7.54 14.71
C LYS A 7 9.25 -7.29 13.26
N LEU A 8 9.45 -6.03 12.87
CA LEU A 8 9.93 -5.66 11.53
C LEU A 8 11.25 -6.36 11.18
N THR A 9 12.23 -6.34 12.09
CA THR A 9 13.54 -6.99 11.85
C THR A 9 13.41 -8.50 11.64
N ILE A 10 12.54 -9.16 12.40
CA ILE A 10 12.29 -10.61 12.25
C ILE A 10 11.63 -10.88 10.90
N VAL A 11 10.62 -10.09 10.54
CA VAL A 11 9.88 -10.27 9.29
C VAL A 11 10.78 -10.02 8.08
N GLU A 12 11.52 -8.92 8.04
CA GLU A 12 12.49 -8.63 6.97
C GLU A 12 13.51 -9.77 6.80
N ARG A 13 14.03 -10.28 7.93
CA ARG A 13 14.97 -11.39 7.91
C ARG A 13 14.33 -12.64 7.31
N ASN A 14 13.12 -13.00 7.73
CA ASN A 14 12.48 -14.24 7.30
C ASN A 14 11.92 -14.18 5.88
N LEU A 15 11.57 -12.99 5.38
CA LEU A 15 11.19 -12.76 3.98
C LEU A 15 12.39 -12.75 3.02
N SER A 16 13.61 -12.62 3.52
CA SER A 16 14.79 -12.79 2.66
C SER A 16 14.85 -14.21 2.09
N LEU A 17 15.16 -14.35 0.80
CA LEU A 17 15.13 -15.63 0.09
C LEU A 17 15.93 -16.74 0.79
N SER A 18 17.09 -16.40 1.34
CA SER A 18 17.96 -17.37 2.04
C SER A 18 17.32 -17.95 3.30
N ASN A 19 16.49 -17.19 4.01
CA ASN A 19 15.76 -17.69 5.17
C ASN A 19 14.43 -18.31 4.76
N TRP A 20 13.73 -17.71 3.78
CA TRP A 20 12.44 -18.17 3.29
C TRP A 20 12.44 -19.64 2.88
N MET A 21 13.46 -20.06 2.11
CA MET A 21 13.60 -21.44 1.63
C MET A 21 13.81 -22.46 2.76
N ASN A 22 14.20 -22.01 3.95
CA ASN A 22 14.41 -22.85 5.13
C ASN A 22 13.21 -22.85 6.08
N LEU A 23 12.17 -22.05 5.80
CA LEU A 23 10.95 -22.04 6.59
C LEU A 23 10.05 -23.23 6.22
N MET A 24 9.43 -23.80 7.23
CA MET A 24 8.31 -24.73 7.03
C MET A 24 7.13 -23.98 6.39
N PRO A 25 6.27 -24.65 5.60
CA PRO A 25 5.12 -24.01 4.95
C PRO A 25 4.22 -23.23 5.92
N GLU A 26 3.98 -23.73 7.12
CA GLU A 26 3.18 -23.06 8.14
C GLU A 26 3.85 -21.77 8.63
N ALA A 27 5.18 -21.78 8.75
CA ALA A 27 5.95 -20.60 9.14
C ALA A 27 6.02 -19.57 8.00
N GLN A 28 6.06 -20.02 6.74
CA GLN A 28 5.93 -19.16 5.57
C GLN A 28 4.57 -18.46 5.56
N GLU A 29 3.50 -19.21 5.83
CA GLU A 29 2.15 -18.66 5.87
C GLU A 29 1.99 -17.58 6.96
N GLN A 30 2.44 -17.90 8.17
CA GLN A 30 2.42 -16.96 9.29
C GLN A 30 3.26 -15.71 8.99
N MET A 31 4.41 -15.87 8.33
CA MET A 31 5.28 -14.74 7.99
C MET A 31 4.61 -13.76 7.01
N LEU A 32 3.82 -14.26 6.07
CA LEU A 32 3.06 -13.41 5.15
C LEU A 32 1.94 -12.66 5.86
N GLU A 33 1.29 -13.28 6.84
CA GLU A 33 0.27 -12.62 7.68
C GLU A 33 0.90 -11.52 8.55
N GLU A 34 2.02 -11.82 9.20
CA GLU A 34 2.75 -10.84 10.00
C GLU A 34 3.27 -9.67 9.15
N ALA A 35 3.65 -9.93 7.89
CA ALA A 35 4.05 -8.90 6.95
C ALA A 35 2.88 -8.00 6.54
N ASP A 36 1.71 -8.57 6.21
CA ASP A 36 0.51 -7.80 5.83
C ASP A 36 0.04 -6.89 6.97
N GLU A 37 -0.02 -7.40 8.20
CA GLU A 37 -0.33 -6.61 9.40
C GLU A 37 0.66 -5.44 9.57
N LEU A 38 1.96 -5.73 9.50
CA LEU A 38 3.00 -4.73 9.70
C LEU A 38 2.93 -3.62 8.66
N ILE A 39 2.64 -3.93 7.39
CA ILE A 39 2.59 -2.93 6.31
C ILE A 39 1.61 -1.80 6.63
N GLY A 40 0.50 -2.10 7.33
CA GLY A 40 -0.49 -1.10 7.77
C GLY A 40 -0.10 -0.34 9.04
N ASP A 41 0.76 -0.92 9.89
CA ASP A 41 1.06 -0.42 11.23
C ASP A 41 2.41 0.33 11.32
N VAL A 42 3.29 0.19 10.32
CA VAL A 42 4.62 0.81 10.31
C VAL A 42 4.68 2.09 9.48
N PRO A 43 5.68 2.97 9.69
CA PRO A 43 5.88 4.14 8.85
C PRO A 43 6.04 3.78 7.37
N LEU A 44 5.66 4.71 6.49
CA LEU A 44 5.65 4.52 5.03
C LEU A 44 6.97 3.95 4.47
N VAL A 45 8.11 4.40 4.98
CA VAL A 45 9.44 3.94 4.52
C VAL A 45 9.68 2.46 4.84
N ASP A 46 9.24 2.00 6.02
CA ASP A 46 9.37 0.60 6.43
C ASP A 46 8.34 -0.27 5.67
N SER A 47 7.13 0.27 5.47
CA SER A 47 6.06 -0.35 4.68
C SER A 47 6.49 -0.59 3.21
N GLN A 48 7.07 0.42 2.56
CA GLN A 48 7.63 0.30 1.21
C GLN A 48 8.74 -0.74 1.11
N ARG A 49 9.58 -0.87 2.16
CA ARG A 49 10.64 -1.87 2.20
C ARG A 49 10.08 -3.29 2.27
N LEU A 50 9.05 -3.50 3.08
CA LEU A 50 8.35 -4.78 3.15
C LEU A 50 7.69 -5.15 1.82
N LEU A 51 7.03 -4.19 1.16
CA LEU A 51 6.44 -4.42 -0.16
C LEU A 51 7.48 -4.84 -1.20
N ALA A 52 8.63 -4.17 -1.25
CA ALA A 52 9.71 -4.54 -2.17
C ALA A 52 10.30 -5.94 -1.89
N LEU A 53 10.38 -6.34 -0.61
CA LEU A 53 10.79 -7.70 -0.22
C LEU A 53 9.77 -8.73 -0.69
N LEU A 54 8.48 -8.45 -0.55
CA LEU A 54 7.40 -9.33 -1.01
C LEU A 54 7.39 -9.46 -2.54
N GLU A 55 7.56 -8.37 -3.29
CA GLU A 55 7.72 -8.41 -4.75
C GLU A 55 8.90 -9.30 -5.17
N THR A 56 10.05 -9.11 -4.53
CA THR A 56 11.24 -9.94 -4.81
C THR A 56 10.98 -11.40 -4.47
N LEU A 57 10.27 -11.67 -3.38
CA LEU A 57 9.95 -13.03 -2.94
C LEU A 57 8.96 -13.72 -3.91
N GLN A 58 8.00 -12.97 -4.45
CA GLN A 58 7.01 -13.45 -5.41
C GLN A 58 7.68 -14.07 -6.65
N ASP A 59 8.72 -13.43 -7.18
CA ASP A 59 9.46 -13.89 -8.36
C ASP A 59 10.18 -15.25 -8.17
N HIS A 60 10.33 -15.70 -6.92
CA HIS A 60 11.14 -16.86 -6.56
C HIS A 60 10.38 -17.94 -5.78
N THR A 61 9.05 -17.85 -5.71
CA THR A 61 8.22 -18.76 -4.91
C THR A 61 7.20 -19.54 -5.74
N GLU A 62 6.66 -20.61 -5.15
CA GLU A 62 5.66 -21.46 -5.79
C GLU A 62 4.30 -20.77 -5.90
N GLU A 63 3.44 -21.25 -6.81
CA GLU A 63 2.17 -20.63 -7.18
C GLU A 63 1.23 -20.35 -5.98
N GLN A 64 1.22 -21.23 -4.98
CA GLN A 64 0.39 -21.04 -3.77
C GLN A 64 0.84 -19.83 -2.94
N VAL A 65 2.15 -19.67 -2.75
CA VAL A 65 2.76 -18.54 -2.04
C VAL A 65 2.60 -17.26 -2.86
N HIS A 66 2.82 -17.36 -4.17
CA HIS A 66 2.65 -16.27 -5.12
C HIS A 66 1.24 -15.66 -5.04
N SER A 67 0.20 -16.49 -4.94
CA SER A 67 -1.19 -16.02 -4.81
C SER A 67 -1.40 -15.16 -3.55
N LYS A 68 -0.89 -15.60 -2.39
CA LYS A 68 -1.01 -14.86 -1.13
C LYS A 68 -0.22 -13.55 -1.17
N ILE A 69 0.98 -13.56 -1.75
CA ILE A 69 1.77 -12.33 -1.96
C ILE A 69 1.03 -11.34 -2.89
N SER A 70 0.47 -11.80 -4.01
CA SER A 70 -0.32 -10.95 -4.91
C SER A 70 -1.50 -10.28 -4.19
N GLN A 71 -2.19 -11.02 -3.32
CA GLN A 71 -3.31 -10.48 -2.55
C GLN A 71 -2.85 -9.33 -1.65
N ILE A 72 -1.76 -9.53 -0.90
CA ILE A 72 -1.16 -8.50 -0.04
C ILE A 72 -0.81 -7.25 -0.87
N LEU A 73 -0.07 -7.42 -1.98
CA LEU A 73 0.33 -6.29 -2.84
C LEU A 73 -0.89 -5.54 -3.44
N SER A 74 -1.97 -6.26 -3.78
CA SER A 74 -3.21 -5.67 -4.32
C SER A 74 -4.03 -4.90 -3.26
N HIS A 75 -4.05 -5.36 -2.02
CA HIS A 75 -4.72 -4.67 -0.91
C HIS A 75 -4.06 -3.33 -0.61
N GLN A 76 -2.74 -3.30 -0.71
CA GLN A 76 -1.93 -2.14 -0.35
C GLN A 76 -1.93 -1.08 -1.45
N SER A 77 -1.93 -1.47 -2.73
CA SER A 77 -2.17 -0.54 -3.84
C SER A 77 -3.57 0.10 -3.76
N SER A 78 -4.61 -0.67 -3.41
CA SER A 78 -5.96 -0.13 -3.21
C SER A 78 -6.06 0.84 -2.02
N SER A 79 -5.28 0.59 -0.96
CA SER A 79 -5.27 1.43 0.24
C SER A 79 -4.39 2.68 0.09
N GLN A 80 -3.29 2.60 -0.64
CA GLN A 80 -2.40 3.72 -0.93
C GLN A 80 -3.02 4.73 -1.92
N ILE A 81 -3.96 4.31 -2.79
CA ILE A 81 -4.71 5.23 -3.66
C ILE A 81 -5.63 6.17 -2.86
N SER A 82 -5.90 5.92 -1.57
CA SER A 82 -6.55 6.93 -0.71
C SER A 82 -5.56 8.02 -0.23
N HIS A 83 -4.83 8.62 -1.17
CA HIS A 83 -4.04 9.79 -0.88
C HIS A 83 -4.93 11.04 -0.67
N PRO A 84 -4.69 11.87 0.37
CA PRO A 84 -5.43 13.12 0.59
C PRO A 84 -5.41 14.10 -0.59
N TRP A 85 -4.40 14.01 -1.47
CA TRP A 85 -4.29 14.86 -2.65
C TRP A 85 -5.23 14.45 -3.80
N GLU A 86 -5.68 13.19 -3.88
CA GLU A 86 -6.71 12.78 -4.85
C GLU A 86 -8.11 13.24 -4.44
N ARG A 87 -8.40 13.35 -3.14
CA ARG A 87 -9.62 14.00 -2.63
C ARG A 87 -9.70 15.48 -3.03
N ASN A 88 -8.56 16.17 -3.15
CA ASN A 88 -8.54 17.57 -3.55
C ASN A 88 -8.89 17.77 -5.04
N LEU A 89 -8.58 16.81 -5.92
CA LEU A 89 -8.93 16.90 -7.34
C LEU A 89 -10.44 16.79 -7.59
N GLN A 90 -11.14 15.98 -6.78
CA GLN A 90 -12.60 15.89 -6.84
C GLN A 90 -13.28 17.15 -6.24
N ASN A 91 -12.71 17.74 -5.20
CA ASN A 91 -13.19 19.00 -4.64
C ASN A 91 -12.91 20.22 -5.55
N THR A 92 -11.78 20.24 -6.28
CA THR A 92 -11.51 21.32 -7.24
C THR A 92 -12.43 21.28 -8.45
N ASN A 93 -12.86 20.09 -8.90
CA ASN A 93 -13.80 19.97 -10.02
C ASN A 93 -15.21 20.46 -9.65
N LEU A 94 -15.67 20.21 -8.42
CA LEU A 94 -16.92 20.79 -7.92
C LEU A 94 -16.86 22.31 -7.75
N THR A 95 -15.68 22.86 -7.44
CA THR A 95 -15.50 24.33 -7.29
C THR A 95 -15.38 25.03 -8.64
N ALA A 96 -14.80 24.37 -9.65
CA ALA A 96 -14.69 24.89 -11.00
C ALA A 96 -16.07 25.01 -11.70
N ASP A 97 -16.97 24.05 -11.49
CA ASP A 97 -18.34 24.11 -12.02
C ASP A 97 -19.17 25.23 -11.35
N VAL A 98 -18.98 25.47 -10.05
CA VAL A 98 -19.65 26.57 -9.33
C VAL A 98 -19.14 27.94 -9.82
N LEU A 99 -17.84 28.09 -10.05
CA LEU A 99 -17.26 29.33 -10.57
C LEU A 99 -17.60 29.59 -12.04
N GLN A 100 -17.84 28.54 -12.85
CA GLN A 100 -18.31 28.69 -14.23
C GLN A 100 -19.78 29.14 -14.29
N MET A 101 -20.64 28.72 -13.35
CA MET A 101 -22.02 29.23 -13.27
C MET A 101 -22.09 30.71 -12.88
N ASP A 102 -21.21 31.19 -11.98
CA ASP A 102 -21.19 32.61 -11.57
C ASP A 102 -20.63 33.55 -12.64
N LEU A 103 -19.68 33.07 -13.47
CA LEU A 103 -19.10 33.87 -14.55
C LEU A 103 -20.11 34.10 -15.70
N TRP A 104 -20.95 33.10 -16.00
CA TRP A 104 -22.03 33.24 -16.99
C TRP A 104 -23.20 34.11 -16.50
N ALA A 105 -23.49 34.11 -15.20
CA ALA A 105 -24.52 34.97 -14.61
C ALA A 105 -24.11 36.46 -14.64
N SER A 106 -22.83 36.76 -14.41
CA SER A 106 -22.32 38.14 -14.44
C SER A 106 -22.25 38.74 -15.86
N LEU A 107 -22.00 37.92 -16.89
CA LEU A 107 -21.93 38.40 -18.27
C LEU A 107 -23.31 38.72 -18.89
N LYS A 108 -24.41 38.18 -18.35
CA LYS A 108 -25.78 38.51 -18.81
C LYS A 108 -26.37 39.77 -18.17
N SER A 109 -25.70 40.36 -17.17
CA SER A 109 -26.17 41.58 -16.48
C SER A 109 -25.66 42.89 -17.12
N VAL A 110 -24.88 42.83 -18.21
CA VAL A 110 -24.28 44.00 -18.87
C VAL A 110 -24.69 44.10 -20.35
N SER A 111 -25.93 43.72 -20.68
CA SER A 111 -26.54 43.99 -21.99
C SER A 111 -27.88 44.69 -21.83
#